data_AF-A0A4Y1Z6F7-F1
#
_entry.id   AF-A0A4Y1Z6F7-F1
#
_cell.length_a   1.000
_cell.length_b   1.000
_cell.length_c   1.000
_cell.angle_alpha   90.00
_cell.angle_beta   90.00
_cell.angle_gamma   90.00
#
_symmetry.space_group_name_H-M   'P 1'
#
loop_
_entity.id
_entity.type
_entity.pdbx_description
1 polymer ?
#
loop_
_entity_poly.entity_id
_entity_poly.type
_entity_poly.pdbx_seq_one_letter_code
_entity_poly.pdbx_strand_id
1 'polypeptide(L)' 'MLVQNGSLHIGDPIVVGNTYGRVRAMVNDVGRRVKKATPSTPVEITGLNNVPHAGDQFAAFDDEKKHGKLAKSEQNVR' A
#
# COMPACT_ATOMS: atom_id res chain seq x y z
N MET A 1 -5.26 4.63 -5.53
CA MET A 1 -5.23 3.18 -5.18
C MET A 1 -6.44 2.87 -4.31
N LEU A 2 -7.01 1.65 -4.37
CA LEU A 2 -8.17 1.26 -3.58
C LEU A 2 -7.80 0.19 -2.55
N VAL A 3 -8.00 0.47 -1.27
CA VAL A 3 -7.76 -0.52 -0.21
C VAL A 3 -8.82 -1.62 -0.31
N GLN A 4 -8.41 -2.85 -0.60
CA GLN A 4 -9.35 -3.97 -0.71
C GLN A 4 -9.59 -4.67 0.63
N ASN A 5 -8.54 -4.89 1.43
CA ASN A 5 -8.61 -5.57 2.72
C ASN A 5 -7.70 -4.89 3.75
N GLY A 6 -8.09 -4.90 5.02
CA GLY A 6 -7.31 -4.30 6.12
C GLY A 6 -7.40 -2.77 6.16
N SER A 7 -6.37 -2.11 6.66
CA SER A 7 -6.30 -0.65 6.63
C SER A 7 -4.88 -0.20 6.34
N LEU A 8 -4.75 0.90 5.59
CA LEU A 8 -3.47 1.53 5.31
C LEU A 8 -3.24 2.69 6.26
N HIS A 9 -2.04 2.82 6.81
CA HIS A 9 -1.65 3.92 7.67
C HIS A 9 -0.45 4.69 7.10
N ILE A 10 -0.31 5.95 7.52
CA ILE A 10 0.91 6.72 7.23
C ILE A 10 2.06 6.08 8.01
N GLY A 11 3.16 5.81 7.32
CA GLY A 11 4.34 5.14 7.87
C GLY A 11 4.44 3.68 7.46
N ASP A 12 3.39 3.08 6.91
CA ASP A 12 3.41 1.66 6.56
C ASP A 12 4.37 1.39 5.39
N PRO A 13 5.19 0.34 5.47
CA PRO A 13 5.88 -0.20 4.31
C PRO A 13 4.86 -0.78 3.34
N ILE A 14 4.99 -0.43 2.07
CA ILE A 14 4.07 -0.81 1.00
C ILE A 14 4.83 -1.29 -0.23
N VAL A 15 4.31 -2.34 -0.86
CA VAL A 15 4.76 -2.86 -2.15
C VAL A 15 3.62 -2.65 -3.15
N VAL A 16 3.94 -2.12 -4.33
CA VAL A 16 3.01 -1.83 -5.42
C VAL A 16 3.62 -2.35 -6.71
N GLY A 17 3.06 -3.43 -7.28
CA GLY A 17 3.67 -4.12 -8.42
C GLY A 17 5.15 -4.46 -8.17
N ASN A 18 6.03 -3.92 -9.00
CA ASN A 18 7.49 -4.08 -8.89
C ASN A 18 8.20 -3.00 -8.05
N THR A 19 7.44 -2.05 -7.48
CA THR A 19 7.96 -0.94 -6.67
C THR A 19 7.66 -1.15 -5.20
N TYR A 20 8.51 -0.63 -4.34
CA TYR A 20 8.29 -0.59 -2.91
C TYR A 20 8.61 0.80 -2.35
N GLY A 21 8.12 1.07 -1.15
CA GLY A 21 8.40 2.31 -0.45
C GLY A 21 7.68 2.37 0.89
N ARG A 22 7.52 3.59 1.39
CA ARG A 22 6.83 3.85 2.65
C ARG A 22 5.78 4.94 2.46
N VAL A 23 4.59 4.74 2.97
CA VAL A 23 3.52 5.73 2.90
C VAL A 23 3.93 6.99 3.66
N ARG A 24 4.22 8.08 2.97
CA ARG A 24 4.58 9.38 3.57
C ARG A 24 3.38 10.27 3.83
N ALA A 25 2.41 10.23 2.93
CA ALA A 25 1.15 10.93 3.08
C ALA A 25 0.06 10.17 2.33
N MET A 26 -1.17 10.30 2.82
CA MET A 26 -2.36 9.84 2.12
C MET A 26 -3.37 10.96 2.00
N VAL A 27 -4.03 11.02 0.85
CA VAL A 27 -5.12 11.95 0.54
C VAL A 27 -6.29 11.12 0.01
N ASN A 28 -7.50 11.38 0.48
CA ASN A 28 -8.70 10.71 -0.03
C ASN A 28 -9.24 11.40 -1.29
N ASP A 29 -10.28 10.82 -1.88
CA ASP A 29 -10.99 11.30 -3.06
C ASP A 29 -11.55 12.73 -2.95
N VAL A 30 -11.87 13.18 -1.74
CA VAL A 30 -12.32 14.56 -1.49
C VAL A 30 -11.18 15.54 -1.21
N GLY A 31 -9.92 15.14 -1.44
CA GLY A 31 -8.74 15.99 -1.28
C GLY A 31 -8.30 16.22 0.17
N ARG A 32 -8.84 15.46 1.13
CA ARG A 32 -8.48 15.58 2.56
C ARG A 32 -7.35 14.64 2.90
N ARG A 33 -6.38 15.14 3.66
CA ARG A 33 -5.30 14.31 4.21
C ARG A 33 -5.88 13.36 5.26
N VAL A 34 -5.63 12.07 5.09
CA VAL A 34 -6.10 11.02 6.01
C VAL A 34 -4.91 10.28 6.61
N LYS A 35 -5.03 9.89 7.88
CA LYS A 35 -3.99 9.11 8.58
C LYS A 35 -4.21 7.60 8.47
N LYS A 36 -5.44 7.20 8.17
CA LYS A 36 -5.89 5.82 8.04
C LYS A 36 -6.84 5.72 6.87
N ALA A 37 -6.64 4.74 6.00
CA ALA A 37 -7.56 4.37 4.94
C ALA A 37 -8.16 3.00 5.26
N THR A 38 -9.49 2.94 5.34
CA THR A 38 -10.25 1.69 5.54
C THR A 38 -10.49 0.98 4.20
N PRO A 39 -10.95 -0.28 4.19
CA PRO A 39 -11.36 -0.94 2.96
C PRO A 39 -12.37 -0.09 2.19
N SER A 40 -12.34 -0.19 0.86
CA SER A 40 -13.18 0.59 -0.06
C SER A 40 -12.96 2.11 -0.02
N THR A 41 -11.93 2.59 0.67
CA THR A 41 -11.56 4.01 0.66
C THR A 41 -10.50 4.24 -0.42
N PRO A 42 -10.83 4.96 -1.51
CA PRO A 42 -9.81 5.36 -2.48
C PRO A 42 -8.87 6.38 -1.84
N VAL A 43 -7.57 6.12 -1.93
CA VAL A 43 -6.54 7.04 -1.47
C VAL A 43 -5.41 7.19 -2.48
N GLU A 44 -4.90 8.40 -2.55
CA GLU A 44 -3.64 8.74 -3.18
C GLU A 44 -2.54 8.71 -2.14
N ILE A 45 -1.43 8.05 -2.46
CA ILE A 45 -0.30 7.89 -1.56
C ILE A 45 0.95 8.47 -2.19
N THR A 46 1.88 8.89 -1.33
CA THR A 46 3.22 9.33 -1.74
C THR A 46 4.28 8.60 -0.93
N GLY A 47 5.53 8.58 -1.42
CA GLY A 47 6.67 7.96 -0.73
C GLY A 47 7.07 6.58 -1.29
N LEU A 48 6.58 6.23 -2.48
CA LEU A 48 7.14 5.14 -3.27
C LEU A 48 8.47 5.58 -3.90
N ASN A 49 9.40 4.64 -4.04
CA ASN A 49 10.72 4.92 -4.63
C ASN A 49 10.64 5.18 -6.14
N ASN A 50 9.64 4.60 -6.81
CA ASN A 50 9.36 4.77 -8.22
C ASN A 50 7.86 5.02 -8.45
N VAL A 51 7.51 5.44 -9.66
CA VAL A 51 6.12 5.64 -10.05
C VAL A 51 5.49 4.28 -10.41
N PRO A 52 4.45 3.83 -9.70
CA PRO A 52 3.74 2.60 -10.06
C PRO A 52 2.87 2.80 -11.30
N HIS A 53 2.53 1.72 -11.99
CA HIS A 53 1.59 1.76 -13.10
C HIS A 53 0.15 1.75 -12.59
N ALA A 54 -0.74 2.37 -13.38
CA ALA A 54 -2.17 2.34 -13.10
C ALA A 54 -2.68 0.90 -13.19
N GLY A 55 -3.41 0.46 -12.16
CA GLY A 55 -3.92 -0.91 -12.06
C GLY A 55 -3.00 -1.88 -11.31
N ASP A 56 -1.80 -1.45 -10.91
CA ASP A 56 -0.92 -2.27 -10.07
C ASP A 56 -1.58 -2.60 -8.74
N GLN A 57 -1.51 -3.88 -8.36
CA GLN A 57 -1.92 -4.34 -7.04
C GLN A 57 -0.88 -3.92 -6.00
N PHE A 58 -1.35 -3.74 -4.76
CA PHE A 58 -0.49 -3.39 -3.65
C PHE A 58 -0.78 -4.19 -2.40
N ALA A 59 0.26 -4.35 -1.59
CA ALA A 59 0.19 -4.92 -0.26
C ALA A 59 0.93 -4.00 0.71
N ALA A 60 0.25 -3.61 1.79
CA ALA A 60 0.86 -2.88 2.90
C ALA A 60 0.94 -3.78 4.13
N PHE A 61 1.99 -3.58 4.93
CA PHE A 61 2.26 -4.41 6.08
C PHE A 61 2.23 -3.55 7.34
N ASP A 62 1.42 -3.95 8.34
CA ASP A 62 1.47 -3.35 9.68
C ASP A 62 2.80 -3.73 10.34
N ASP A 63 3.63 -2.73 10.59
CA ASP A 63 4.90 -2.93 11.28
C ASP A 63 4.63 -3.08 12.79
N GLU A 64 4.60 -4.32 13.26
CA GLU A 64 5.03 -4.58 14.63
C GLU A 64 5.61 -5.97 14.91
N LYS A 65 5.40 -7.02 14.08
CA LYS A 65 5.97 -8.35 14.40
C LYS A 65 5.90 -9.45 13.33
N LYS A 66 5.75 -9.13 12.04
CA LYS A 66 5.64 -10.16 10.99
C LYS A 66 6.66 -10.00 9.87
N HIS A 67 7.93 -10.08 10.25
CA HIS A 67 9.02 -10.30 9.30
C HIS A 67 8.89 -11.68 8.62
N GLY A 68 9.08 -11.70 7.30
CA GLY A 68 9.86 -12.76 6.68
C GLY A 68 9.14 -13.90 5.95
N LYS A 69 7.81 -13.92 5.80
CA LYS A 69 7.13 -15.05 5.12
C LYS A 69 6.37 -14.75 3.83
N LEU A 70 6.01 -13.50 3.54
CA LEU A 70 5.05 -13.21 2.44
C LEU A 70 5.67 -12.64 1.16
N ALA A 71 6.95 -12.27 1.15
CA ALA A 71 7.66 -11.89 -0.08
C ALA A 71 7.97 -13.09 -1.01
N LYS A 72 7.37 -14.26 -0.77
CA LYS A 72 7.63 -15.52 -1.50
C LYS A 72 6.36 -16.25 -2.00
N SER A 73 5.17 -15.66 -1.88
CA SER A 73 3.91 -16.34 -2.28
C SER A 73 3.34 -15.92 -3.63
N GLU A 74 3.91 -14.94 -4.33
CA GLU A 74 3.42 -14.52 -5.66
C GLU A 74 4.47 -14.74 -6.76
N GLN A 75 5.18 -15.85 -6.65
CA GLN A 75 6.03 -16.41 -7.72
C GLN A 75 5.68 -17.88 -7.95
N ASN A 76 4.38 -18.24 -7.92
CA ASN A 76 3.94 -19.56 -8.36
C ASN A 76 2.44 -19.60 -8.68
N VAL A 77 2.05 -18.95 -9.76
CA VAL A 77 0.93 -19.45 -10.56
C VAL A 77 1.44 -19.49 -11.99
N ARG A 78 1.40 -20.70 -12.55
CA ARG A 78 1.78 -21.03 -13.91
C ARG A 78 1.02 -20.21 -14.94
#